data_AF-A0A9E5UPL2-F1
#
_entry.id   AF-A0A9E5UPL2-F1
#
_cell.length_a   1.000
_cell.length_b   1.000
_cell.length_c   1.000
_cell.angle_alpha   90.00
_cell.angle_beta   90.00
_cell.angle_gamma   90.00
#
_symmetry.space_group_name_H-M   'P 1'
#
loop_
_entity.id
_entity.type
_entity.pdbx_description
1 polymer ?
#
loop_
_entity_poly.entity_id
_entity_poly.type
_entity_poly.pdbx_seq_one_letter_code
_entity_poly.pdbx_strand_id
1 'polypeptide(L)'
;MMKEMNEDEKIRLFCEAYQIEEPERLKRLYDIDELWLNMPAQPSQAEKQALQELIGVQGISGYMDYVRSNNTFELMMQWREKTGNL
;
A
#
# COMPACT_ATOMS: atom_id res chain seq x y z
N MET A 1 -13.78 24.32 -1.26
CA MET A 1 -13.42 23.40 -0.17
C MET A 1 -13.18 22.05 -0.82
N MET A 2 -11.94 21.56 -0.91
CA MET A 2 -11.74 20.17 -1.32
C MET A 2 -12.28 19.28 -0.20
N LYS A 3 -13.14 18.33 -0.54
CA LYS A 3 -13.65 17.36 0.43
C LYS A 3 -12.47 16.45 0.78
N GLU A 4 -12.19 16.27 2.07
CA GLU A 4 -11.18 15.31 2.50
C GLU A 4 -11.62 13.92 2.03
N MET A 5 -10.71 13.22 1.35
CA MET A 5 -10.98 11.92 0.75
C MET A 5 -11.05 10.86 1.84
N ASN A 6 -12.11 10.07 1.85
CA ASN A 6 -12.27 9.02 2.86
C ASN A 6 -11.37 7.80 2.56
N GLU A 7 -11.22 6.92 3.53
CA GLU A 7 -10.33 5.75 3.45
C GLU A 7 -10.67 4.86 2.24
N ASP A 8 -11.95 4.57 2.01
CA ASP A 8 -12.41 3.71 0.90
C ASP A 8 -12.08 4.32 -0.47
N GLU A 9 -12.17 5.64 -0.60
CA GLU A 9 -11.82 6.35 -1.83
C GLU A 9 -10.30 6.35 -2.07
N LYS A 10 -9.48 6.53 -1.00
CA LYS A 10 -8.03 6.37 -1.08
C LYS A 10 -7.65 4.95 -1.51
N ILE A 11 -8.27 3.93 -0.91
CA ILE A 11 -8.03 2.52 -1.27
C ILE A 11 -8.37 2.28 -2.72
N ARG A 12 -9.55 2.73 -3.18
CA ARG A 12 -9.97 2.57 -4.58
C ARG A 12 -8.97 3.19 -5.54
N LEU A 13 -8.61 4.47 -5.34
CA LEU A 13 -7.69 5.19 -6.22
C LEU A 13 -6.29 4.60 -6.19
N PHE A 14 -5.81 4.17 -5.03
CA PHE A 14 -4.51 3.51 -4.90
C PHE A 14 -4.51 2.17 -5.64
N CYS A 15 -5.56 1.36 -5.49
CA CYS A 15 -5.70 0.11 -6.23
C CYS A 15 -5.77 0.33 -7.74
N GLU A 16 -6.45 1.38 -8.21
CA GLU A 16 -6.49 1.76 -9.62
C GLU A 16 -5.10 2.16 -10.13
N ALA A 17 -4.38 3.00 -9.39
CA ALA A 17 -3.04 3.45 -9.77
C ALA A 17 -2.04 2.29 -9.86
N TYR A 18 -2.08 1.36 -8.90
CA TYR A 18 -1.16 0.23 -8.80
C TYR A 18 -1.65 -1.07 -9.45
N GLN A 19 -2.85 -1.06 -10.04
CA GLN A 19 -3.51 -2.23 -10.65
C GLN A 19 -3.64 -3.40 -9.68
N ILE A 20 -4.13 -3.13 -8.47
CA ILE A 20 -4.35 -4.13 -7.41
C ILE A 20 -5.79 -4.62 -7.51
N GLU A 21 -5.98 -5.92 -7.71
CA GLU A 21 -7.31 -6.53 -7.89
C GLU A 21 -8.04 -6.82 -6.56
N GLU A 22 -7.32 -6.85 -5.44
CA GLU A 22 -7.83 -7.23 -4.12
C GLU A 22 -7.89 -6.05 -3.12
N PRO A 23 -8.81 -5.07 -3.28
CA PRO A 23 -8.87 -3.88 -2.42
C PRO A 23 -9.17 -4.22 -0.95
N GLU A 24 -10.01 -5.22 -0.69
CA GLU A 24 -10.32 -5.69 0.67
C GLU A 24 -9.12 -6.30 1.38
N ARG A 25 -8.19 -6.90 0.62
CA ARG A 25 -6.94 -7.42 1.16
C ARG A 25 -6.01 -6.28 1.52
N LEU A 26 -5.95 -5.24 0.69
CA LEU A 26 -5.17 -4.04 0.97
C LEU A 26 -5.65 -3.37 2.28
N LYS A 27 -6.96 -3.13 2.39
CA LYS A 27 -7.62 -2.52 3.56
C LYS A 27 -7.30 -3.24 4.87
N ARG A 28 -7.24 -4.58 4.81
CA ARG A 28 -7.02 -5.42 5.99
C ARG A 28 -5.57 -5.46 6.42
N LEU A 29 -4.64 -5.44 5.47
CA LEU A 29 -3.23 -5.73 5.73
C LEU A 29 -2.37 -4.48 5.86
N TYR A 30 -2.81 -3.35 5.30
CA TYR A 30 -1.99 -2.15 5.18
C TYR A 30 -2.75 -0.88 5.58
N ASP A 31 -1.98 0.11 6.01
CA ASP A 31 -2.45 1.44 6.31
C ASP A 31 -2.41 2.30 5.05
N ILE A 32 -3.59 2.63 4.52
CA ILE A 32 -3.68 3.34 3.25
C ILE A 32 -3.15 4.77 3.35
N ASP A 33 -3.22 5.42 4.51
CA ASP A 33 -2.76 6.80 4.64
C ASP A 33 -1.24 6.89 4.51
N GLU A 34 -0.53 5.92 5.09
CA GLU A 34 0.91 5.78 4.94
C GLU A 34 1.31 5.47 3.50
N LEU A 35 0.63 4.51 2.85
CA LEU A 35 0.91 4.19 1.43
C LEU A 35 0.63 5.40 0.53
N TRP A 36 -0.47 6.10 0.76
CA TRP A 36 -0.85 7.29 0.00
C TRP A 36 0.16 8.42 0.12
N LEU A 37 0.72 8.63 1.31
CA LEU A 37 1.69 9.69 1.58
C LEU A 37 3.09 9.37 1.01
N ASN A 38 3.47 8.10 1.04
CA ASN A 38 4.86 7.69 0.83
C ASN A 38 5.12 7.02 -0.52
N MET A 39 4.08 6.75 -1.31
CA MET A 39 4.22 6.11 -2.61
C MET A 39 3.81 7.05 -3.76
N PRO A 40 4.41 6.89 -4.95
CA PRO A 40 4.05 7.70 -6.12
C PRO A 40 2.56 7.57 -6.47
N ALA A 41 1.91 8.71 -6.72
CA ALA A 41 0.53 8.75 -7.22
C ALA A 41 0.39 8.27 -8.68
N GLN A 42 1.50 8.31 -9.44
CA GLN A 42 1.56 7.86 -10.84
C GLN A 42 2.70 6.84 -10.99
N PRO A 43 2.53 5.59 -10.53
CA PRO A 43 3.58 4.60 -10.61
C PRO A 43 3.84 4.17 -12.06
N SER A 44 5.11 3.93 -12.37
CA SER A 44 5.59 3.26 -13.57
C SER A 44 5.19 1.78 -13.58
N GLN A 45 5.30 1.13 -14.74
CA GLN A 45 4.96 -0.29 -14.86
C GLN A 45 5.80 -1.19 -13.94
N ALA A 46 7.09 -0.88 -13.77
CA ALA A 46 7.98 -1.61 -12.88
C ALA A 46 7.57 -1.46 -11.40
N GLU A 47 7.19 -0.26 -10.99
CA GLU A 47 6.71 0.01 -9.63
C GLU A 47 5.39 -0.69 -9.31
N LYS A 48 4.48 -0.77 -10.29
CA LYS A 48 3.23 -1.55 -10.18
C LYS A 48 3.53 -3.03 -9.98
N GLN A 49 4.39 -3.59 -10.82
CA GLN A 49 4.79 -5.00 -10.75
C GLN A 49 5.47 -5.33 -9.42
N ALA A 50 6.41 -4.48 -8.98
CA ALA A 50 7.09 -4.65 -7.70
C ALA A 50 6.09 -4.66 -6.53
N LEU A 51 5.08 -3.79 -6.54
CA LEU A 51 4.08 -3.78 -5.47
C LEU A 51 3.19 -5.03 -5.50
N GLN A 52 2.74 -5.47 -6.68
CA GLN A 52 1.92 -6.68 -6.81
C GLN A 52 2.66 -7.94 -6.33
N GLU A 53 3.98 -8.02 -6.50
CA GLU A 53 4.79 -9.13 -5.97
C GLU A 53 4.89 -9.14 -4.44
N LEU A 54 4.77 -7.97 -3.80
CA LEU A 54 4.98 -7.80 -2.36
C LEU A 54 3.67 -7.81 -1.55
N ILE A 55 2.55 -7.43 -2.17
CA ILE A 55 1.24 -7.43 -1.51
C ILE A 55 0.89 -8.86 -1.09
N GLY A 56 0.43 -8.97 0.16
CA GLY A 56 -0.07 -10.21 0.71
C GLY A 56 0.89 -10.98 1.59
N VAL A 57 2.12 -10.50 1.78
CA VAL A 57 3.06 -11.04 2.78
C VAL A 57 2.55 -10.68 4.19
N GLN A 58 2.26 -11.70 5.01
CA GLN A 58 1.75 -11.52 6.37
C GLN A 58 2.89 -11.63 7.40
N GLY A 59 3.06 -10.61 8.22
CA GLY A 59 3.77 -10.72 9.50
C GLY A 59 2.95 -11.49 10.54
N ILE A 60 3.61 -12.32 11.33
CA ILE A 60 3.00 -13.22 12.32
C ILE A 60 2.42 -12.42 13.51
N SER A 61 1.19 -12.77 13.91
CA SER A 61 0.49 -12.56 15.20
C SER A 61 0.89 -11.36 16.08
N GLY A 62 -0.05 -10.42 16.28
CA GLY A 62 0.02 -9.30 17.22
C GLY A 62 -1.32 -8.53 17.29
N TYR A 63 -1.35 -7.37 17.96
CA TYR A 63 -2.50 -6.46 17.92
C TYR A 63 -2.74 -5.98 16.48
N MET A 64 -3.99 -5.97 16.01
CA MET A 64 -4.32 -5.75 14.59
C MET A 64 -3.69 -4.46 14.02
N ASP A 65 -3.77 -3.34 14.74
CA ASP A 65 -3.22 -2.06 14.27
C ASP A 65 -1.69 -2.09 14.20
N TYR A 66 -1.04 -2.66 15.21
CA TYR A 66 0.42 -2.86 15.22
C TYR A 66 0.88 -3.73 14.05
N VAL A 67 0.15 -4.81 13.76
CA VAL A 67 0.43 -5.69 12.62
C VAL A 67 0.25 -4.94 11.30
N ARG A 68 -0.81 -4.14 11.17
CA ARG A 68 -1.08 -3.34 9.96
C ARG A 68 0.01 -2.31 9.71
N SER A 69 0.40 -1.54 10.73
CA SER A 69 1.48 -0.55 10.61
C SER A 69 2.81 -1.22 10.27
N ASN A 70 3.14 -2.35 10.91
CA ASN A 70 4.36 -3.09 10.63
C ASN A 70 4.38 -3.65 9.20
N ASN A 71 3.28 -4.28 8.75
CA ASN A 71 3.14 -4.76 7.38
C ASN A 71 3.30 -3.62 6.36
N THR A 72 2.77 -2.43 6.66
CA THR A 72 2.85 -1.26 5.78
C THR A 72 4.27 -0.75 5.68
N PHE A 73 4.97 -0.64 6.82
CA PHE A 73 6.38 -0.26 6.85
C PHE A 73 7.24 -1.24 6.04
N GLU A 74 7.11 -2.54 6.30
CA GLU A 74 7.86 -3.59 5.60
C GLU A 74 7.58 -3.59 4.09
N LEU A 75 6.31 -3.45 3.69
CA LEU A 75 5.91 -3.34 2.29
C LEU A 75 6.59 -2.17 1.61
N MET A 76 6.57 -0.98 2.23
CA MET A 76 7.21 0.21 1.67
C MET A 76 8.72 0.03 1.56
N MET A 77 9.38 -0.50 2.59
CA MET A 77 10.82 -0.72 2.56
C MET A 77 11.24 -1.67 1.44
N GLN A 78 10.57 -2.81 1.31
CA GLN A 78 10.85 -3.80 0.26
C GLN A 78 10.53 -3.24 -1.13
N TRP A 79 9.47 -2.45 -1.26
CA TRP A 79 9.11 -1.81 -2.53
C TRP A 79 10.15 -0.76 -2.94
N ARG A 80 10.63 0.06 -2.01
CA ARG A 80 11.69 1.06 -2.25
C ARG A 80 12.99 0.40 -2.65
N GLU A 81 13.37 -0.69 -1.98
CA GLU A 81 14.56 -1.47 -2.31
C GLU A 81 14.48 -2.07 -3.73
N LYS A 82 13.32 -2.61 -4.12
CA LYS A 82 13.09 -3.17 -5.47
C LYS A 82 13.08 -2.11 -6.57
N THR A 83 12.61 -0.90 -6.29
CA THR A 83 12.35 0.14 -7.31
C THR A 83 13.42 1.23 -7.35
N GLY A 84 14.28 1.32 -6.34
CA GLY A 84 15.28 2.38 -6.21
C GLY A 84 14.74 3.71 -5.67
N ASN A 85 13.50 3.73 -5.16
CA ASN A 85 12.86 4.90 -4.56
C ASN A 85 13.25 5.09 -3.08
N LEU A 86 14.54 5.34 -2.81
CA LEU A 86 15.07 5.57 -1.45
C LEU A 86 14.72 6.95 -0.89
#